data_AF-A0A9E4VDG0-F1
#
_entry.id   AF-A0A9E4VDG0-F1
#
_cell.length_a   1.000
_cell.length_b   1.000
_cell.length_c   1.000
_cell.angle_alpha   90.00
_cell.angle_beta   90.00
_cell.angle_gamma   90.00
#
_symmetry.space_group_name_H-M   'P 1'
#
loop_
_entity.id
_entity.type
_entity.pdbx_description
1 polymer ?
#
loop_
_entity_poly.entity_id
_entity_poly.type
_entity_poly.pdbx_seq_one_letter_code
_entity_poly.pdbx_strand_id
1 'polypeptide(L)'
;ERTDLVPILHRRASEWYERNGLPSDAIRHALAGEDLERAASLVELAWPAIHTGFQYATYIGWVKALPDDLVRARPVLSVGYAWALLVHGELETADAHLRDAERWLDATADTSERPEVPSAEMVVVDEAEFRLLPATIATARTFIAQALGDVPGVLKYAQRALDLLPESDYFRRAIPTGILALAYWASGDLEAAHQSLADSRANMQKAGNIISAISGTAIVADIEMTQGHLHKAVSTYERSLQLAAEHGEPVLQGTADLYVGMSELHLEQGDLEAATQHLLKSEELGEQAAHDAYQYRSRVAKARLKEAQGDLNGALDLLDQAERVYTGGVIPDLRPVAALKTRVRVRQGRLTEALGWAREQGLSVDDDLSYLGEFEHITLARVLIARYKSDGEERSIHEAMRLLEHLLKAAEEGGRTGSVIEILVLQALAHEAQGDIAPALVLLERALTLAEPEGYVRIFVDEGDPMRNLLRHATARGIASSYTQRLLSAFDEPAQSVSALVKAAAAELAEPLTGREVEILRLIAAGMRNQEIADQLFISLPTVKRHVANAYGKLGVSHRTEAVARANELNLL
;
A
#
# COMPACT_ATOMS: atom_id res chain seq x y z
N GLU A 1 47.43 -28.28 -21.05
CA GLU A 1 47.27 -26.86 -20.68
C GLU A 1 48.11 -26.58 -19.43
N ARG A 2 48.59 -25.34 -19.20
CA ARG A 2 49.35 -24.99 -17.98
C ARG A 2 48.36 -24.53 -16.89
N THR A 3 47.71 -25.50 -16.26
CA THR A 3 46.70 -25.28 -15.19
C THR A 3 47.24 -24.45 -14.02
N ASP A 4 48.53 -24.53 -13.76
CA ASP A 4 49.23 -23.87 -12.65
C ASP A 4 49.30 -22.34 -12.81
N LEU A 5 49.10 -21.83 -14.04
CA LEU A 5 49.05 -20.39 -14.30
C LEU A 5 47.67 -19.78 -14.04
N VAL A 6 46.62 -20.60 -13.91
CA VAL A 6 45.23 -20.12 -13.81
C VAL A 6 45.05 -19.16 -12.61
N PRO A 7 45.45 -19.51 -11.36
CA PRO A 7 45.31 -18.59 -10.23
C PRO A 7 46.09 -17.27 -10.41
N ILE A 8 47.30 -17.35 -11.01
CA ILE A 8 48.16 -16.18 -11.25
C ILE A 8 47.52 -15.25 -12.29
N LEU A 9 46.93 -15.80 -13.35
CA LEU A 9 46.24 -15.02 -14.38
C LEU A 9 44.97 -14.37 -13.80
N HIS A 10 44.22 -15.08 -12.97
CA HIS A 10 43.05 -14.54 -12.26
C HIS A 10 43.43 -13.39 -11.32
N ARG A 11 44.50 -13.52 -10.53
CA ARG A 11 45.01 -12.42 -9.69
C ARG A 11 45.37 -11.19 -10.52
N ARG A 12 46.13 -11.37 -11.60
CA ARG A 12 46.52 -10.27 -12.49
C ARG A 12 45.32 -9.60 -13.17
N ALA A 13 44.32 -10.38 -13.57
CA ALA A 13 43.07 -9.85 -14.11
C ALA A 13 42.33 -9.05 -13.04
N SER A 14 42.22 -9.57 -11.82
CA SER A 14 41.59 -8.86 -10.69
C SER A 14 42.26 -7.51 -10.40
N GLU A 15 43.59 -7.45 -10.36
CA GLU A 15 44.34 -6.19 -10.21
C GLU A 15 44.11 -5.22 -11.35
N TRP A 16 44.04 -5.73 -12.58
CA TRP A 16 43.79 -4.90 -13.74
C TRP A 16 42.38 -4.29 -13.69
N TYR A 17 41.35 -5.09 -13.40
CA TYR A 17 39.97 -4.62 -13.29
C TYR A 17 39.78 -3.61 -12.15
N GLU A 18 40.41 -3.84 -11.00
CA GLU A 18 40.42 -2.89 -9.87
C GLU A 18 40.97 -1.53 -10.31
N ARG A 19 42.14 -1.49 -10.94
CA ARG A 19 42.77 -0.24 -11.41
C ARG A 19 41.98 0.49 -12.49
N ASN A 20 41.09 -0.21 -13.19
CA ASN A 20 40.23 0.36 -14.23
C ASN A 20 38.82 0.70 -13.73
N GLY A 21 38.57 0.63 -12.42
CA GLY A 21 37.28 1.00 -11.83
C GLY A 21 36.17 -0.01 -12.13
N LEU A 22 36.51 -1.29 -12.29
CA LEU A 22 35.58 -2.39 -12.57
C LEU A 22 35.55 -3.37 -11.38
N PRO A 23 34.96 -2.99 -10.24
CA PRO A 23 35.05 -3.76 -9.00
C PRO A 23 34.38 -5.13 -9.09
N SER A 24 33.24 -5.25 -9.77
CA SER A 24 32.52 -6.52 -9.94
C SER A 24 33.37 -7.58 -10.65
N ASP A 25 34.07 -7.20 -11.72
CA ASP A 25 34.98 -8.09 -12.43
C ASP A 25 36.22 -8.41 -11.59
N ALA A 26 36.74 -7.43 -10.83
CA ALA A 26 37.86 -7.63 -9.94
C ALA A 26 37.55 -8.68 -8.86
N ILE A 27 36.37 -8.59 -8.23
CA ILE A 27 35.87 -9.54 -7.23
C ILE A 27 35.68 -10.93 -7.86
N ARG A 28 35.00 -11.00 -9.00
CA ARG A 28 34.78 -12.27 -9.73
C ARG A 28 36.10 -12.98 -10.04
N HIS A 29 37.11 -12.25 -10.51
CA HIS A 29 38.42 -12.84 -10.80
C HIS A 29 39.19 -13.23 -9.54
N ALA A 30 39.08 -12.49 -8.43
CA ALA A 30 39.70 -12.86 -7.16
C ALA A 30 39.10 -14.16 -6.61
N LEU A 31 37.77 -14.30 -6.61
CA LEU A 31 37.07 -15.51 -6.21
C LEU A 31 37.43 -16.71 -7.08
N ALA A 32 37.41 -16.54 -8.41
CA ALA A 32 37.77 -17.61 -9.36
C ALA A 32 39.25 -18.02 -9.29
N GLY A 33 40.13 -17.14 -8.80
CA GLY A 33 41.54 -17.44 -8.56
C GLY A 33 41.85 -17.98 -7.15
N GLU A 34 40.82 -18.23 -6.33
CA GLU A 34 40.91 -18.64 -4.91
C GLU A 34 41.73 -17.67 -4.04
N ASP A 35 41.79 -16.39 -4.43
CA ASP A 35 42.43 -15.32 -3.65
C ASP A 35 41.41 -14.67 -2.70
N LEU A 36 41.02 -15.43 -1.67
CA LEU A 36 39.88 -15.12 -0.79
C LEU A 36 40.11 -13.85 0.04
N GLU A 37 41.34 -13.59 0.48
CA GLU A 37 41.69 -12.36 1.21
C GLU A 37 41.52 -11.11 0.34
N ARG A 38 41.97 -11.19 -0.92
CA ARG A 38 41.77 -10.11 -1.88
C ARG A 38 40.29 -9.94 -2.22
N ALA A 39 39.57 -11.03 -2.43
CA ALA A 39 38.14 -10.98 -2.68
C ALA A 39 37.40 -10.30 -1.52
N ALA A 40 37.69 -10.67 -0.26
CA ALA A 40 37.08 -10.06 0.93
C ALA A 40 37.36 -8.55 1.00
N SER A 41 38.60 -8.12 0.76
CA SER A 41 38.96 -6.69 0.76
C SER A 41 38.26 -5.91 -0.37
N LEU A 42 38.12 -6.49 -1.56
CA LEU A 42 37.42 -5.85 -2.68
C LEU A 42 35.91 -5.76 -2.44
N VAL A 43 35.32 -6.79 -1.82
CA VAL A 43 33.89 -6.79 -1.46
C VAL A 43 33.61 -5.76 -0.36
N GLU A 44 34.49 -5.64 0.63
CA GLU A 44 34.40 -4.60 1.66
C GLU A 44 34.41 -3.19 1.05
N LEU A 45 35.37 -2.90 0.16
CA LEU A 45 35.47 -1.61 -0.54
C LEU A 45 34.30 -1.32 -1.50
N ALA A 46 33.60 -2.35 -1.96
CA ALA A 46 32.42 -2.18 -2.81
C ALA A 46 31.17 -1.76 -2.02
N TRP A 47 31.16 -1.91 -0.69
CA TRP A 47 29.98 -1.72 0.15
C TRP A 47 29.27 -0.36 -0.04
N PRO A 48 29.95 0.81 -0.04
CA PRO A 48 29.25 2.10 -0.15
C PRO A 48 28.45 2.24 -1.46
N ALA A 49 29.03 1.78 -2.56
CA ALA A 49 28.39 1.80 -3.88
C ALA A 49 27.21 0.80 -3.95
N ILE A 50 27.38 -0.39 -3.37
CA ILE A 50 26.31 -1.40 -3.26
C ILE A 50 25.14 -0.88 -2.42
N HIS A 51 25.43 -0.26 -1.28
CA HIS A 51 24.41 0.25 -0.36
C HIS A 51 23.60 1.38 -0.98
N THR A 52 24.26 2.30 -1.69
CA THR A 52 23.61 3.42 -2.39
C THR A 52 22.83 2.95 -3.63
N GLY A 53 23.35 1.94 -4.34
CA GLY A 53 22.76 1.39 -5.56
C GLY A 53 21.76 0.24 -5.33
N PHE A 54 21.50 -0.14 -4.08
CA PHE A 54 20.61 -1.25 -3.69
C PHE A 54 20.95 -2.61 -4.34
N GLN A 55 22.22 -2.87 -4.66
CA GLN A 55 22.65 -4.10 -5.34
C GLN A 55 22.92 -5.26 -4.36
N TYR A 56 22.02 -5.43 -3.39
CA TYR A 56 22.21 -6.33 -2.26
C TYR A 56 22.28 -7.81 -2.65
N ALA A 57 21.50 -8.26 -3.65
CA ALA A 57 21.52 -9.65 -4.10
C ALA A 57 22.90 -10.05 -4.66
N THR A 58 23.51 -9.17 -5.46
CA THR A 58 24.87 -9.35 -5.98
C THR A 58 25.89 -9.43 -4.85
N TYR A 59 25.74 -8.54 -3.86
CA TYR A 59 26.62 -8.49 -2.69
C TYR A 59 26.53 -9.76 -1.84
N ILE A 60 25.32 -10.23 -1.55
CA ILE A 60 25.09 -11.51 -0.85
C ILE A 60 25.76 -12.66 -1.60
N GLY A 61 25.66 -12.68 -2.94
CA GLY A 61 26.33 -13.68 -3.77
C GLY A 61 27.86 -13.68 -3.62
N TRP A 62 28.48 -12.50 -3.54
CA TRP A 62 29.91 -12.38 -3.30
C TRP A 62 30.32 -12.81 -1.90
N VAL A 63 29.59 -12.37 -0.86
CA VAL A 63 29.91 -12.70 0.53
C VAL A 63 29.72 -14.20 0.80
N LYS A 64 28.66 -14.83 0.27
CA LYS A 64 28.43 -16.28 0.41
C LYS A 64 29.52 -17.15 -0.24
N ALA A 65 30.35 -16.58 -1.13
CA ALA A 65 31.49 -17.28 -1.73
C ALA A 65 32.77 -17.22 -0.86
N LEU A 66 32.75 -16.45 0.24
CA LEU A 66 33.86 -16.33 1.18
C LEU A 66 33.64 -17.26 2.39
N PRO A 67 34.73 -17.72 3.05
CA PRO A 67 34.63 -18.41 4.33
C PRO A 67 34.01 -17.51 5.42
N ASP A 68 33.13 -18.08 6.25
CA ASP A 68 32.37 -17.34 7.26
C ASP A 68 33.28 -16.75 8.36
N ASP A 69 34.35 -17.44 8.73
CA ASP A 69 35.38 -16.96 9.66
C ASP A 69 36.10 -15.72 9.12
N LEU A 70 36.39 -15.70 7.81
CA LEU A 70 36.99 -14.53 7.15
C LEU A 70 36.03 -13.34 7.14
N VAL A 71 34.73 -13.56 6.95
CA VAL A 71 33.70 -12.52 7.01
C VAL A 71 33.57 -11.97 8.43
N ARG A 72 33.49 -12.84 9.45
CA ARG A 72 33.36 -12.44 10.86
C ARG A 72 34.58 -11.73 11.42
N ALA A 73 35.77 -11.96 10.87
CA ALA A 73 36.99 -11.22 11.24
C ALA A 73 37.04 -9.79 10.67
N ARG A 74 36.13 -9.44 9.75
CA ARG A 74 36.06 -8.14 9.05
C ARG A 74 34.76 -7.42 9.40
N PRO A 75 34.74 -6.55 10.43
CA PRO A 75 33.50 -5.96 10.94
C PRO A 75 32.73 -5.13 9.91
N VAL A 76 33.42 -4.42 8.99
CA VAL A 76 32.76 -3.67 7.91
C VAL A 76 32.02 -4.62 6.96
N LEU A 77 32.70 -5.68 6.52
CA LEU A 77 32.13 -6.71 5.66
C LEU A 77 30.96 -7.43 6.35
N SER A 78 31.10 -7.77 7.64
CA SER A 78 30.05 -8.42 8.43
C SER A 78 28.79 -7.55 8.57
N VAL A 79 28.94 -6.25 8.85
CA VAL A 79 27.80 -5.33 8.95
C VAL A 79 27.15 -5.08 7.59
N GLY A 80 27.93 -4.90 6.52
CA GLY A 80 27.38 -4.80 5.17
C GLY A 80 26.59 -6.04 4.77
N TYR A 81 27.09 -7.23 5.14
CA TYR A 81 26.40 -8.49 4.89
C TYR A 81 25.11 -8.60 5.70
N ALA A 82 25.17 -8.28 7.00
CA ALA A 82 23.99 -8.24 7.85
C ALA A 82 22.91 -7.32 7.28
N TRP A 83 23.29 -6.12 6.82
CA TRP A 83 22.34 -5.19 6.19
C TRP A 83 21.68 -5.79 4.95
N ALA A 84 22.48 -6.37 4.05
CA ALA A 84 21.96 -6.99 2.83
C ALA A 84 20.98 -8.14 3.16
N LEU A 85 21.25 -8.92 4.21
CA LEU A 85 20.37 -9.97 4.73
C LEU A 85 19.07 -9.40 5.33
N LEU A 86 19.13 -8.30 6.09
CA LEU A 86 17.94 -7.64 6.65
C LEU A 86 16.95 -7.22 5.56
N VAL A 87 17.45 -6.63 4.47
CA VAL A 87 16.62 -6.22 3.34
C VAL A 87 15.93 -7.42 2.66
N HIS A 88 16.50 -8.62 2.76
CA HIS A 88 15.91 -9.86 2.25
C HIS A 88 15.11 -10.65 3.31
N GLY A 89 14.92 -10.09 4.50
CA GLY A 89 14.14 -10.72 5.59
C GLY A 89 14.87 -11.80 6.38
N GLU A 90 16.19 -12.00 6.19
CA GLU A 90 16.99 -12.96 6.96
C GLU A 90 17.43 -12.34 8.32
N LEU A 91 16.46 -12.07 9.21
CA LEU A 91 16.66 -11.31 10.45
C LEU A 91 17.62 -11.99 11.44
N GLU A 92 17.50 -13.30 11.66
CA GLU A 92 18.31 -14.01 12.65
C GLU A 92 19.79 -14.06 12.24
N THR A 93 20.06 -14.37 10.97
CA THR A 93 21.41 -14.42 10.43
C THR A 93 22.05 -13.03 10.46
N ALA A 94 21.30 -11.99 10.09
CA ALA A 94 21.77 -10.62 10.17
C ALA A 94 22.13 -10.22 11.60
N ASP A 95 21.27 -10.52 12.58
CA ASP A 95 21.52 -10.22 13.99
C ASP A 95 22.79 -10.89 14.51
N ALA A 96 23.09 -12.13 14.10
CA ALA A 96 24.33 -12.81 14.46
C ALA A 96 25.57 -12.05 13.93
N HIS A 97 25.55 -11.60 12.68
CA HIS A 97 26.65 -10.83 12.09
C HIS A 97 26.82 -9.44 12.70
N LEU A 98 25.72 -8.79 13.12
CA LEU A 98 25.77 -7.52 13.85
C LEU A 98 26.42 -7.71 15.23
N ARG A 99 26.04 -8.76 15.97
CA ARG A 99 26.61 -9.05 17.30
C ARG A 99 28.12 -9.31 17.24
N ASP A 100 28.61 -9.98 16.20
CA ASP A 100 30.03 -10.21 16.04
C ASP A 100 30.80 -8.91 15.71
N ALA A 101 30.21 -8.02 14.91
CA ALA A 101 30.79 -6.70 14.68
C ALA A 101 30.78 -5.83 15.94
N GLU A 102 29.71 -5.87 16.74
CA GLU A 102 29.62 -5.17 18.03
C GLU A 102 30.72 -5.65 19.00
N ARG A 103 31.00 -6.96 19.05
CA ARG A 103 32.11 -7.51 19.87
C ARG A 103 33.47 -6.93 19.48
N TRP A 104 33.73 -6.74 18.18
CA TRP A 104 34.97 -6.11 17.71
C TRP A 104 35.06 -4.65 18.15
N LEU A 105 33.95 -3.90 18.09
CA LEU A 105 33.90 -2.51 18.53
C LEU A 105 34.13 -2.39 20.05
N ASP A 106 33.48 -3.23 20.86
CA ASP A 106 33.62 -3.23 22.31
C ASP A 106 35.05 -3.60 22.75
N ALA A 107 35.66 -4.60 22.10
CA ALA A 107 37.04 -5.02 22.36
C ALA A 107 38.08 -3.92 22.06
N THR A 108 37.76 -2.96 21.19
CA THR A 108 38.61 -1.79 20.91
C THR A 108 38.34 -0.62 21.87
N ALA A 109 37.18 -0.57 22.51
CA ALA A 109 36.79 0.50 23.43
C ALA A 109 37.31 0.30 24.86
N ASP A 110 37.45 -0.95 25.31
CA ASP A 110 37.90 -1.28 26.67
C ASP A 110 39.32 -1.87 26.66
N THR A 111 40.33 -1.02 26.90
CA THR A 111 41.73 -1.46 27.05
C THR A 111 42.06 -1.99 28.45
N SER A 112 41.09 -1.97 29.38
CA SER A 112 41.31 -2.24 30.81
C SER A 112 40.94 -3.66 31.27
N GLU A 113 39.95 -4.30 30.66
CA GLU A 113 39.51 -5.64 31.04
C GLU A 113 39.30 -6.47 29.76
N ARG A 114 40.27 -7.33 29.42
CA ARG A 114 40.16 -8.23 28.26
C ARG A 114 39.44 -9.53 28.66
N PRO A 115 38.24 -9.81 28.13
CA PRO A 115 37.80 -11.19 27.92
C PRO A 115 38.67 -11.80 26.81
N GLU A 116 38.81 -13.12 26.80
CA GLU A 116 39.60 -13.88 25.82
C GLU A 116 39.27 -13.45 24.38
N VAL A 117 40.24 -12.84 23.70
CA VAL A 117 40.15 -12.39 22.31
C VAL A 117 40.01 -13.63 21.41
N PRO A 118 39.14 -13.63 20.37
CA PRO A 118 39.16 -14.67 19.35
C PRO A 118 40.56 -14.78 18.74
N SER A 119 41.02 -15.98 18.39
CA SER A 119 42.37 -16.22 17.83
C SER A 119 42.65 -15.54 16.47
N ALA A 120 41.70 -14.79 15.91
CA ALA A 120 41.81 -14.09 14.64
C ALA A 120 42.10 -12.59 14.87
N GLU A 121 42.97 -12.00 14.05
CA GLU A 121 43.24 -10.55 14.06
C GLU A 121 42.10 -9.81 13.32
N MET A 122 41.62 -8.70 13.88
CA MET A 122 40.59 -7.87 13.24
C MET A 122 41.17 -7.23 11.96
N VAL A 123 40.46 -7.36 10.84
CA VAL A 123 40.87 -6.76 9.57
C VAL A 123 39.89 -5.66 9.16
N VAL A 124 40.40 -4.47 8.92
CA VAL A 124 39.64 -3.30 8.43
C VAL A 124 40.35 -2.76 7.19
N VAL A 125 39.61 -2.68 6.08
CA VAL A 125 40.10 -2.15 4.80
C VAL A 125 39.50 -0.77 4.54
N ASP A 126 38.20 -0.61 4.81
CA ASP A 126 37.51 0.69 4.71
C ASP A 126 37.40 1.37 6.08
N GLU A 127 38.40 2.17 6.41
CA GLU A 127 38.47 2.96 7.64
C GLU A 127 37.35 4.02 7.76
N ALA A 128 36.79 4.48 6.63
CA ALA A 128 35.70 5.45 6.66
C ALA A 128 34.39 4.75 7.06
N GLU A 129 34.08 3.60 6.47
CA GLU A 129 32.96 2.77 6.88
C GLU A 129 33.11 2.24 8.29
N PHE A 130 34.33 1.85 8.70
CA PHE A 130 34.60 1.38 10.06
C PHE A 130 34.19 2.41 11.12
N ARG A 131 34.50 3.70 10.92
CA ARG A 131 34.07 4.78 11.81
C ARG A 131 32.55 4.97 11.85
N LEU A 132 31.85 4.59 10.78
CA LEU A 132 30.38 4.68 10.67
C LEU A 132 29.66 3.41 11.13
N LEU A 133 30.38 2.34 11.54
CA LEU A 133 29.74 1.11 11.99
C LEU A 133 28.80 1.30 13.18
N PRO A 134 29.13 2.08 14.23
CA PRO A 134 28.19 2.28 15.33
C PRO A 134 26.84 2.86 14.87
N ALA A 135 26.86 3.77 13.90
CA ALA A 135 25.65 4.33 13.30
C ALA A 135 24.91 3.30 12.44
N THR A 136 25.64 2.58 11.58
CA THR A 136 25.07 1.59 10.66
C THR A 136 24.43 0.42 11.43
N ILE A 137 25.08 -0.05 12.49
CA ILE A 137 24.55 -1.05 13.42
C ILE A 137 23.30 -0.52 14.10
N ALA A 138 23.30 0.72 14.61
CA ALA A 138 22.11 1.32 15.22
C ALA A 138 20.94 1.40 14.22
N THR A 139 21.19 1.76 12.96
CA THR A 139 20.15 1.73 11.91
C THR A 139 19.66 0.30 11.66
N ALA A 140 20.56 -0.69 11.57
CA ALA A 140 20.19 -2.10 11.39
C ALA A 140 19.34 -2.64 12.56
N ARG A 141 19.69 -2.27 13.80
CA ARG A 141 18.92 -2.55 15.02
C ARG A 141 17.54 -1.91 14.99
N THR A 142 17.42 -0.72 14.42
CA THR A 142 16.13 -0.03 14.22
C THR A 142 15.23 -0.86 13.29
N PHE A 143 15.78 -1.37 12.18
CA PHE A 143 15.04 -2.22 11.24
C PHE A 143 14.56 -3.53 11.88
N ILE A 144 15.43 -4.21 12.64
CA ILE A 144 15.07 -5.41 13.38
C ILE A 144 13.95 -5.11 14.39
N ALA A 145 14.07 -4.03 15.17
CA ALA A 145 13.06 -3.64 16.14
C ALA A 145 11.70 -3.40 15.47
N GLN A 146 11.68 -2.71 14.32
CA GLN A 146 10.45 -2.48 13.56
C GLN A 146 9.85 -3.79 13.04
N ALA A 147 10.66 -4.70 12.49
CA ALA A 147 10.19 -6.00 12.01
C ALA A 147 9.59 -6.87 13.13
N LEU A 148 10.06 -6.69 14.37
CA LEU A 148 9.55 -7.37 15.57
C LEU A 148 8.40 -6.62 16.26
N GLY A 149 8.02 -5.43 15.78
CA GLY A 149 7.00 -4.57 16.43
C GLY A 149 7.45 -3.93 17.75
N ASP A 150 8.76 -3.87 18.03
CA ASP A 150 9.33 -3.23 19.23
C ASP A 150 9.46 -1.71 19.04
N VAL A 151 8.35 -0.98 19.22
CA VAL A 151 8.30 0.49 19.10
C VAL A 151 9.32 1.20 20.02
N PRO A 152 9.45 0.86 21.32
CA PRO A 152 10.50 1.43 22.16
C PRO A 152 11.92 1.19 21.62
N GLY A 153 12.18 0.00 21.08
CA GLY A 153 13.43 -0.34 20.40
C GLY A 153 13.69 0.55 19.18
N VAL A 154 12.68 0.76 18.34
CA VAL A 154 12.77 1.64 17.16
C VAL A 154 13.18 3.05 17.57
N LEU A 155 12.49 3.65 18.54
CA LEU A 155 12.79 5.00 19.02
C LEU A 155 14.23 5.11 19.54
N LYS A 156 14.64 4.15 20.37
CA LYS A 156 15.98 4.11 20.97
C LYS A 156 17.08 4.01 19.91
N TYR A 157 16.97 3.04 19.00
CA TYR A 157 18.04 2.76 18.04
C TYR A 157 18.09 3.77 16.91
N ALA A 158 16.94 4.28 16.46
CA ALA A 158 16.92 5.29 15.41
C ALA A 158 17.52 6.61 15.90
N GLN A 159 17.16 7.05 17.11
CA GLN A 159 17.76 8.25 17.69
C GLN A 159 19.28 8.08 17.85
N ARG A 160 19.72 6.92 18.34
CA ARG A 160 21.15 6.60 18.45
C ARG A 160 21.86 6.67 17.09
N ALA A 161 21.25 6.17 16.02
CA ALA A 161 21.80 6.28 14.68
C ALA A 161 21.91 7.75 14.23
N LEU A 162 20.86 8.53 14.43
CA LEU A 162 20.82 9.95 14.04
C LEU A 162 21.80 10.83 14.83
N ASP A 163 22.10 10.49 16.08
CA ASP A 163 23.11 11.17 16.89
C ASP A 163 24.54 10.89 16.42
N LEU A 164 24.76 9.71 15.83
CA LEU A 164 26.09 9.25 15.37
C LEU A 164 26.37 9.63 13.91
N LEU A 165 25.34 9.81 13.09
CA LEU A 165 25.49 10.15 11.67
C LEU A 165 25.81 11.64 11.47
N PRO A 166 26.79 12.00 10.63
CA PRO A 166 27.03 13.39 10.24
C PRO A 166 25.79 14.03 9.58
N GLU A 167 25.51 15.30 9.87
CA GLU A 167 24.36 16.02 9.27
C GLU A 167 24.38 16.04 7.73
N SER A 168 25.56 15.96 7.13
CA SER A 168 25.74 15.93 5.67
C SER A 168 25.47 14.57 5.03
N ASP A 169 25.36 13.49 5.82
CA ASP A 169 25.10 12.14 5.30
C ASP A 169 23.59 11.91 5.13
N TYR A 170 23.01 12.58 4.13
CA TYR A 170 21.58 12.57 3.90
C TYR A 170 21.03 11.15 3.66
N PHE A 171 21.75 10.31 2.90
CA PHE A 171 21.29 8.96 2.58
C PHE A 171 21.15 8.08 3.82
N ARG A 172 22.19 8.00 4.67
CA ARG A 172 22.14 7.16 5.87
C ARG A 172 21.20 7.71 6.92
N ARG A 173 21.04 9.04 7.01
CA ARG A 173 20.08 9.66 7.93
C ARG A 173 18.64 9.41 7.51
N ALA A 174 18.35 9.31 6.21
CA ALA A 174 16.99 9.11 5.73
C ALA A 174 16.36 7.79 6.19
N ILE A 175 17.15 6.72 6.32
CA ILE A 175 16.67 5.38 6.65
C ILE A 175 16.09 5.28 8.08
N PRO A 176 16.83 5.57 9.16
CA PRO A 176 16.28 5.51 10.52
C PRO A 176 15.16 6.53 10.72
N THR A 177 15.21 7.71 10.07
CA THR A 177 14.10 8.67 10.11
C THR A 177 12.82 8.12 9.46
N GLY A 178 12.95 7.39 8.35
CA GLY A 178 11.82 6.74 7.70
C GLY A 178 11.19 5.65 8.58
N ILE A 179 12.02 4.85 9.26
CA ILE A 179 11.52 3.80 10.18
C ILE A 179 10.85 4.43 11.42
N LEU A 180 11.40 5.53 11.96
CA LEU A 180 10.73 6.31 13.01
C LEU A 180 9.33 6.76 12.60
N ALA A 181 9.18 7.23 11.35
CA ALA A 181 7.89 7.64 10.83
C ALA A 181 6.86 6.50 10.87
N LEU A 182 7.27 5.27 10.53
CA LEU A 182 6.39 4.09 10.60
C LEU A 182 6.00 3.74 12.03
N ALA A 183 6.91 3.86 12.99
CA ALA A 183 6.63 3.61 14.40
C ALA A 183 5.68 4.66 14.99
N TYR A 184 5.90 5.95 14.71
CA TYR A 184 4.98 7.02 15.09
C TYR A 184 3.60 6.79 14.48
N TRP A 185 3.56 6.43 13.20
CA TRP A 185 2.32 6.13 12.52
C TRP A 185 1.59 4.97 13.19
N ALA A 186 2.26 3.84 13.45
CA ALA A 186 1.65 2.69 14.14
C ALA A 186 1.11 3.04 15.55
N SER A 187 1.77 3.98 16.25
CA SER A 187 1.33 4.46 17.57
C SER A 187 0.20 5.49 17.53
N GLY A 188 -0.10 6.06 16.36
CA GLY A 188 -1.12 7.10 16.17
C GLY A 188 -0.63 8.53 16.35
N ASP A 189 0.68 8.76 16.54
CA ASP A 189 1.28 10.11 16.54
C ASP A 189 1.47 10.59 15.09
N LEU A 190 0.38 11.06 14.49
CA LEU A 190 0.32 11.40 13.07
C LEU A 190 1.17 12.65 12.73
N GLU A 191 1.35 13.57 13.68
CA GLU A 191 2.17 14.76 13.47
C GLU A 191 3.66 14.38 13.40
N ALA A 192 4.14 13.60 14.38
CA ALA A 192 5.52 13.12 14.37
C ALA A 192 5.79 12.19 13.18
N ALA A 193 4.82 11.36 12.80
CA ALA A 193 4.91 10.51 11.61
C ALA A 193 5.04 11.33 10.33
N HIS A 194 4.18 12.34 10.13
CA HIS A 194 4.20 13.21 8.95
C HIS A 194 5.54 13.95 8.83
N GLN A 195 6.01 14.56 9.93
CA GLN A 195 7.27 15.29 9.96
C GLN A 195 8.47 14.38 9.68
N SER A 196 8.56 13.23 10.34
CA SER A 196 9.66 12.27 10.15
C SER A 196 9.71 11.76 8.71
N LEU A 197 8.55 11.47 8.11
CA LEU A 197 8.50 11.01 6.72
C LEU A 197 8.88 12.11 5.72
N ALA A 198 8.47 13.36 5.98
CA ALA A 198 8.89 14.52 5.19
C ALA A 198 10.42 14.72 5.24
N ASP A 199 11.02 14.60 6.43
CA ASP A 199 12.47 14.72 6.62
C ASP A 199 13.25 13.58 5.94
N SER A 200 12.76 12.35 6.04
CA SER A 200 13.34 11.19 5.35
C SER A 200 13.35 11.39 3.83
N ARG A 201 12.22 11.83 3.25
CA ARG A 201 12.10 12.09 1.81
C ARG A 201 12.99 13.24 1.34
N ALA A 202 13.04 14.33 2.11
CA ALA A 202 13.93 15.46 1.81
C ALA A 202 15.41 15.05 1.82
N ASN A 203 15.80 14.20 2.77
CA ASN A 203 17.14 13.64 2.84
C ASN A 203 17.44 12.70 1.65
N MET A 204 16.50 11.82 1.26
CA MET A 204 16.66 10.99 0.05
C MET A 204 16.82 11.85 -1.21
N GLN A 205 16.05 12.93 -1.35
CA GLN A 205 16.17 13.85 -2.48
C GLN A 205 17.53 14.56 -2.49
N LYS A 206 18.01 15.06 -1.34
CA LYS A 206 19.35 15.67 -1.22
C LYS A 206 20.48 14.69 -1.51
N ALA A 207 20.27 13.40 -1.23
CA ALA A 207 21.19 12.32 -1.59
C ALA A 207 21.14 11.94 -3.08
N GLY A 208 20.26 12.56 -3.88
CA GLY A 208 20.06 12.23 -5.29
C GLY A 208 19.25 10.95 -5.53
N ASN A 209 18.66 10.36 -4.48
CA ASN A 209 17.93 9.11 -4.55
C ASN A 209 16.42 9.36 -4.74
N ILE A 210 16.05 9.73 -5.97
CA ILE A 210 14.68 10.15 -6.30
C ILE A 210 13.68 9.00 -6.15
N ILE A 211 14.06 7.77 -6.52
CA ILE A 211 13.23 6.57 -6.38
C ILE A 211 12.79 6.40 -4.91
N SER A 212 13.72 6.47 -3.97
CA SER A 212 13.40 6.35 -2.54
C SER A 212 12.59 7.55 -2.03
N ALA A 213 12.83 8.75 -2.56
CA ALA A 213 12.10 9.96 -2.18
C ALA A 213 10.61 9.91 -2.58
N ILE A 214 10.27 9.25 -3.69
CA ILE A 214 8.88 9.07 -4.13
C ILE A 214 8.20 7.83 -3.53
N SER A 215 8.98 6.81 -3.13
CA SER A 215 8.45 5.54 -2.57
C SER A 215 7.61 5.71 -1.30
N GLY A 216 7.92 6.72 -0.46
CA GLY A 216 7.17 7.03 0.77
C GLY A 216 5.94 7.92 0.58
N THR A 217 5.62 8.33 -0.65
CA THR A 217 4.54 9.30 -0.92
C THR A 217 3.18 8.76 -0.49
N ALA A 218 2.93 7.49 -0.75
CA ALA A 218 1.63 6.91 -0.47
C ALA A 218 1.34 6.85 1.04
N ILE A 219 2.36 6.62 1.85
CA ILE A 219 2.27 6.64 3.32
C ILE A 219 1.98 8.06 3.82
N VAL A 220 2.64 9.09 3.27
CA VAL A 220 2.32 10.49 3.63
C VAL A 220 0.86 10.80 3.32
N ALA A 221 0.39 10.40 2.13
CA ALA A 221 -0.99 10.61 1.74
C ALA A 221 -1.97 9.87 2.65
N ASP A 222 -1.68 8.62 3.04
CA ASP A 222 -2.52 7.83 3.95
C ASP A 222 -2.61 8.49 5.35
N ILE A 223 -1.51 9.08 5.85
CA ILE A 223 -1.51 9.90 7.08
C ILE A 223 -2.35 11.16 6.89
N GLU A 224 -2.17 11.90 5.79
CA GLU A 224 -2.91 13.13 5.50
C GLU A 224 -4.42 12.85 5.36
N MET A 225 -4.81 11.75 4.72
CA MET A 225 -6.20 11.28 4.68
C MET A 225 -6.75 10.97 6.07
N THR A 226 -5.98 10.30 6.93
CA THR A 226 -6.39 10.02 8.32
C THR A 226 -6.61 11.32 9.11
N GLN A 227 -5.76 12.32 8.89
CA GLN A 227 -5.90 13.67 9.47
C GLN A 227 -7.03 14.49 8.86
N GLY A 228 -7.67 14.02 7.79
CA GLY A 228 -8.76 14.70 7.10
C GLY A 228 -8.33 15.53 5.88
N HIS A 229 -7.04 15.67 5.59
CA HIS A 229 -6.49 16.62 4.61
C HIS A 229 -6.40 16.05 3.17
N LEU A 230 -7.53 15.85 2.49
CA LEU A 230 -7.55 15.27 1.13
C LEU A 230 -6.82 16.13 0.10
N HIS A 231 -7.01 17.46 0.09
CA HIS A 231 -6.33 18.32 -0.90
C HIS A 231 -4.81 18.30 -0.71
N LYS A 232 -4.36 18.22 0.55
CA LYS A 232 -2.94 18.10 0.87
C LYS A 232 -2.40 16.78 0.32
N ALA A 233 -3.11 15.67 0.51
CA ALA A 233 -2.76 14.37 -0.05
C ALA A 233 -2.65 14.39 -1.58
N VAL A 234 -3.60 15.04 -2.27
CA VAL A 234 -3.54 15.23 -3.73
C VAL A 234 -2.27 16.00 -4.12
N SER A 235 -2.01 17.13 -3.47
CA SER A 235 -0.81 17.94 -3.74
C SER A 235 0.51 17.19 -3.49
N THR A 236 0.50 16.26 -2.53
CA THR A 236 1.64 15.40 -2.19
C THR A 236 1.95 14.41 -3.32
N TYR A 237 0.91 13.80 -3.91
CA TYR A 237 1.08 12.95 -5.09
C TYR A 237 1.48 13.75 -6.33
N GLU A 238 0.83 14.89 -6.61
CA GLU A 238 1.16 15.74 -7.75
C GLU A 238 2.63 16.16 -7.75
N ARG A 239 3.16 16.59 -6.59
CA ARG A 239 4.58 16.96 -6.46
C ARG A 239 5.51 15.77 -6.72
N SER A 240 5.11 14.57 -6.32
CA SER A 240 5.91 13.36 -6.49
C SER A 240 5.88 12.87 -7.94
N LEU A 241 4.74 13.00 -8.62
CA LEU A 241 4.60 12.76 -10.06
C LEU A 241 5.41 13.78 -10.87
N GLN A 242 5.42 15.05 -10.47
CA GLN A 242 6.26 16.06 -11.10
C GLN A 242 7.75 15.71 -10.95
N LEU A 243 8.19 15.33 -9.74
CA LEU A 243 9.56 14.91 -9.49
C LEU A 243 9.96 13.68 -10.32
N ALA A 244 9.05 12.72 -10.49
CA ALA A 244 9.28 11.57 -11.36
C ALA A 244 9.38 11.98 -12.85
N ALA A 245 8.52 12.89 -13.31
CA ALA A 245 8.53 13.39 -14.69
C ALA A 245 9.78 14.20 -15.04
N GLU A 246 10.32 14.98 -14.09
CA GLU A 246 11.56 15.75 -14.27
C GLU A 246 12.79 14.86 -14.49
N HIS A 247 12.77 13.61 -14.02
CA HIS A 247 13.86 12.66 -14.22
C HIS A 247 13.91 12.07 -15.64
N GLY A 248 12.77 12.05 -16.36
CA GLY A 248 12.69 11.55 -17.74
C GLY A 248 12.67 10.03 -17.85
N GLU A 249 13.17 9.50 -18.97
CA GLU A 249 13.24 8.06 -19.23
C GLU A 249 14.57 7.43 -18.73
N PRO A 250 14.54 6.17 -18.24
CA PRO A 250 13.36 5.32 -18.04
C PRO A 250 12.48 5.80 -16.87
N VAL A 251 11.17 5.48 -16.93
CA VAL A 251 10.21 5.83 -15.88
C VAL A 251 10.68 5.26 -14.54
N LEU A 252 10.68 6.10 -13.50
CA LEU A 252 11.12 5.69 -12.17
C LEU A 252 10.18 4.65 -11.56
N GLN A 253 10.77 3.64 -10.93
CA GLN A 253 10.05 2.69 -10.09
C GLN A 253 9.29 3.44 -8.98
N GLY A 254 8.02 3.08 -8.77
CA GLY A 254 7.09 3.75 -7.87
C GLY A 254 6.12 4.71 -8.55
N THR A 255 6.36 5.10 -9.80
CA THR A 255 5.47 6.03 -10.52
C THR A 255 4.07 5.42 -10.70
N ALA A 256 3.97 4.11 -10.94
CA ALA A 256 2.68 3.43 -11.05
C ALA A 256 1.88 3.49 -9.73
N ASP A 257 2.55 3.35 -8.58
CA ASP A 257 1.95 3.45 -7.24
C ASP A 257 1.35 4.84 -6.97
N LEU A 258 2.02 5.91 -7.44
CA LEU A 258 1.51 7.28 -7.29
C LEU A 258 0.16 7.47 -7.98
N TYR A 259 -0.02 6.87 -9.15
CA TYR A 259 -1.29 6.90 -9.88
C TYR A 259 -2.39 6.06 -9.20
N VAL A 260 -2.04 4.95 -8.55
CA VAL A 260 -3.01 4.21 -7.72
C VAL A 260 -3.52 5.11 -6.59
N GLY A 261 -2.61 5.78 -5.87
CA GLY A 261 -2.97 6.68 -4.79
C GLY A 261 -3.81 7.89 -5.22
N MET A 262 -3.48 8.51 -6.35
CA MET A 262 -4.32 9.55 -6.97
C MET A 262 -5.73 9.05 -7.27
N SER A 263 -5.85 7.82 -7.79
CA SER A 263 -7.17 7.23 -8.02
C SER A 263 -7.97 7.09 -6.73
N GLU A 264 -7.36 6.68 -5.62
CA GLU A 264 -8.06 6.51 -4.34
C GLU A 264 -8.59 7.85 -3.79
N LEU A 265 -7.83 8.93 -3.96
CA LEU A 265 -8.21 10.28 -3.53
C LEU A 265 -9.33 10.88 -4.39
N HIS A 266 -9.19 10.82 -5.72
CA HIS A 266 -10.24 11.29 -6.63
C HIS A 266 -11.52 10.49 -6.45
N LEU A 267 -11.39 9.17 -6.22
CA LEU A 267 -12.54 8.34 -5.88
C LEU A 267 -13.24 8.86 -4.62
N GLU A 268 -12.50 9.13 -3.53
CA GLU A 268 -13.06 9.65 -2.27
C GLU A 268 -13.78 10.99 -2.47
N GLN A 269 -13.26 11.85 -3.36
CA GLN A 269 -13.87 13.12 -3.75
C GLN A 269 -15.06 12.99 -4.71
N GLY A 270 -15.42 11.77 -5.11
CA GLY A 270 -16.55 11.46 -5.99
C GLY A 270 -16.25 11.54 -7.48
N ASP A 271 -15.01 11.86 -7.88
CA ASP A 271 -14.61 11.92 -9.28
C ASP A 271 -14.23 10.52 -9.81
N LEU A 272 -15.26 9.76 -10.18
CA LEU A 272 -15.13 8.40 -10.71
C LEU A 272 -14.35 8.36 -12.03
N GLU A 273 -14.46 9.41 -12.85
CA GLU A 273 -13.78 9.49 -14.14
C GLU A 273 -12.27 9.66 -13.93
N ALA A 274 -11.85 10.67 -13.15
CA ALA A 274 -10.45 10.89 -12.83
C ALA A 274 -9.84 9.67 -12.12
N ALA A 275 -10.57 9.07 -11.17
CA ALA A 275 -10.13 7.83 -10.51
C ALA A 275 -9.83 6.72 -11.52
N THR A 276 -10.75 6.49 -12.47
CA THR A 276 -10.58 5.48 -13.52
C THR A 276 -9.38 5.78 -14.41
N GLN A 277 -9.21 7.05 -14.85
CA GLN A 277 -8.09 7.45 -15.70
C GLN A 277 -6.73 7.23 -15.01
N HIS A 278 -6.63 7.54 -13.71
CA HIS A 278 -5.40 7.31 -12.96
C HIS A 278 -5.08 5.82 -12.81
N LEU A 279 -6.07 4.96 -12.55
CA LEU A 279 -5.85 3.51 -12.53
C LEU A 279 -5.39 2.97 -13.90
N LEU A 280 -6.02 3.40 -14.99
CA LEU A 280 -5.60 3.01 -16.34
C LEU A 280 -4.16 3.46 -16.63
N LYS A 281 -3.80 4.68 -16.22
CA LYS A 281 -2.43 5.17 -16.39
C LYS A 281 -1.41 4.35 -15.61
N SER A 282 -1.77 3.97 -14.38
CA SER A 282 -0.97 3.09 -13.55
C SER A 282 -0.73 1.72 -14.23
N GLU A 283 -1.77 1.13 -14.81
CA GLU A 283 -1.67 -0.14 -15.54
C GLU A 283 -0.82 -0.04 -16.81
N GLU A 284 -0.92 1.07 -17.55
CA GLU A 284 -0.11 1.32 -18.75
C GLU A 284 1.39 1.35 -18.45
N LEU A 285 1.79 1.91 -17.30
CA LEU A 285 3.19 1.95 -16.86
C LEU A 285 3.73 0.56 -16.51
N GLY A 286 2.85 -0.40 -16.17
CA GLY A 286 3.18 -1.79 -15.91
C GLY A 286 3.94 -2.04 -14.62
N GLU A 287 4.16 -3.32 -14.32
CA GLU A 287 4.79 -3.77 -13.06
C GLU A 287 6.27 -3.34 -12.94
N GLN A 288 6.93 -3.04 -14.04
CA GLN A 288 8.32 -2.58 -14.04
C GLN A 288 8.49 -1.19 -13.40
N ALA A 289 7.43 -0.38 -13.39
CA ALA A 289 7.39 0.94 -12.77
C ALA A 289 6.79 0.93 -11.36
N ALA A 290 6.62 -0.25 -10.74
CA ALA A 290 5.90 -0.45 -9.48
C ALA A 290 6.79 -1.02 -8.37
N HIS A 291 6.38 -0.79 -7.11
CA HIS A 291 6.98 -1.42 -5.93
C HIS A 291 6.27 -2.72 -5.52
N ASP A 292 6.86 -3.45 -4.57
CA ASP A 292 6.34 -4.76 -4.11
C ASP A 292 4.88 -4.69 -3.59
N ALA A 293 4.48 -3.56 -3.01
CA ALA A 293 3.11 -3.34 -2.51
C ALA A 293 2.09 -2.94 -3.59
N TYR A 294 2.54 -2.64 -4.82
CA TYR A 294 1.71 -2.16 -5.92
C TYR A 294 0.55 -3.11 -6.22
N GLN A 295 0.86 -4.39 -6.34
CA GLN A 295 -0.10 -5.44 -6.69
C GLN A 295 -1.23 -5.54 -5.66
N TYR A 296 -0.93 -5.32 -4.39
CA TYR A 296 -1.92 -5.26 -3.32
C TYR A 296 -2.76 -3.99 -3.43
N ARG A 297 -2.11 -2.80 -3.40
CA ARG A 297 -2.81 -1.50 -3.39
C ARG A 297 -3.66 -1.27 -4.64
N SER A 298 -3.16 -1.64 -5.81
CA SER A 298 -3.88 -1.52 -7.08
C SER A 298 -5.18 -2.34 -7.08
N ARG A 299 -5.16 -3.56 -6.51
CA ARG A 299 -6.37 -4.39 -6.39
C ARG A 299 -7.37 -3.81 -5.40
N VAL A 300 -6.90 -3.27 -4.26
CA VAL A 300 -7.77 -2.57 -3.29
C VAL A 300 -8.42 -1.34 -3.93
N ALA A 301 -7.66 -0.51 -4.65
CA ALA A 301 -8.18 0.68 -5.34
C ALA A 301 -9.23 0.31 -6.39
N LYS A 302 -8.97 -0.73 -7.22
CA LYS A 302 -9.96 -1.25 -8.18
C LYS A 302 -11.21 -1.79 -7.48
N ALA A 303 -11.06 -2.48 -6.34
CA ALA A 303 -12.19 -2.97 -5.58
C ALA A 303 -13.08 -1.83 -5.08
N ARG A 304 -12.48 -0.75 -4.56
CA ARG A 304 -13.22 0.45 -4.15
C ARG A 304 -13.93 1.12 -5.34
N LEU A 305 -13.29 1.18 -6.51
CA LEU A 305 -13.92 1.71 -7.72
C LEU A 305 -15.13 0.85 -8.14
N LYS A 306 -15.00 -0.48 -8.09
CA LYS A 306 -16.11 -1.43 -8.35
C LYS A 306 -17.25 -1.27 -7.35
N GLU A 307 -16.93 -1.12 -6.07
CA GLU A 307 -17.91 -0.82 -5.03
C GLU A 307 -18.68 0.47 -5.35
N ALA A 308 -17.96 1.52 -5.76
CA ALA A 308 -18.58 2.79 -6.09
C ALA A 308 -19.47 2.75 -7.36
N GLN A 309 -19.17 1.84 -8.28
CA GLN A 309 -19.99 1.52 -9.46
C GLN A 309 -21.18 0.60 -9.15
N GLY A 310 -21.28 0.08 -7.92
CA GLY A 310 -22.32 -0.86 -7.48
C GLY A 310 -22.03 -2.34 -7.78
N ASP A 311 -20.86 -2.66 -8.34
CA ASP A 311 -20.40 -4.03 -8.59
C ASP A 311 -19.75 -4.62 -7.32
N LEU A 312 -20.60 -4.91 -6.32
CA LEU A 312 -20.14 -5.41 -5.02
C LEU A 312 -19.51 -6.81 -5.10
N ASN A 313 -19.90 -7.63 -6.08
CA ASN A 313 -19.29 -8.96 -6.27
C ASN A 313 -17.89 -8.81 -6.88
N GLY A 314 -17.74 -7.99 -7.93
CA GLY A 314 -16.42 -7.69 -8.51
C GLY A 314 -15.48 -7.04 -7.50
N ALA A 315 -16.00 -6.21 -6.58
CA ALA A 315 -15.23 -5.67 -5.47
C ALA A 315 -14.70 -6.77 -4.54
N LEU A 316 -15.53 -7.72 -4.12
CA LEU A 316 -15.10 -8.85 -3.29
C LEU A 316 -14.07 -9.74 -3.99
N ASP A 317 -14.26 -10.03 -5.28
CA ASP A 317 -13.32 -10.83 -6.06
C ASP A 317 -11.93 -10.17 -6.14
N LEU A 318 -11.89 -8.85 -6.25
CA LEU A 318 -10.64 -8.08 -6.24
C LEU A 318 -9.99 -8.03 -4.86
N LEU A 319 -10.78 -7.91 -3.79
CA LEU A 319 -10.27 -8.00 -2.41
C LEU A 319 -9.71 -9.39 -2.10
N ASP A 320 -10.36 -10.46 -2.56
CA ASP A 320 -9.83 -11.83 -2.45
C ASP A 320 -8.50 -12.00 -3.19
N GLN A 321 -8.34 -11.34 -4.33
CA GLN A 321 -7.06 -11.33 -5.05
C GLN A 321 -6.01 -10.49 -4.32
N ALA A 322 -6.38 -9.35 -3.71
CA ALA A 322 -5.49 -8.51 -2.92
C ALA A 322 -4.94 -9.28 -1.70
N GLU A 323 -5.81 -10.02 -1.00
CA GLU A 323 -5.44 -10.84 0.16
C GLU A 323 -4.40 -11.91 -0.19
N ARG A 324 -4.49 -12.54 -1.37
CA ARG A 324 -3.53 -13.58 -1.82
C ARG A 324 -2.14 -13.05 -2.12
N VAL A 325 -2.02 -11.77 -2.49
CA VAL A 325 -0.73 -11.15 -2.82
C VAL A 325 -0.22 -10.25 -1.70
N TYR A 326 -0.97 -10.13 -0.61
CA TYR A 326 -0.56 -9.34 0.53
C TYR A 326 0.69 -9.95 1.15
N THR A 327 1.78 -9.20 1.11
CA THR A 327 3.01 -9.50 1.82
C THR A 327 3.03 -8.66 3.08
N GLY A 328 2.88 -9.31 4.24
CA GLY A 328 3.08 -8.64 5.52
C GLY A 328 4.49 -8.04 5.56
N GLY A 329 4.62 -6.84 6.13
CA GLY A 329 5.89 -6.12 6.08
C GLY A 329 6.04 -5.07 7.18
N VAL A 330 7.02 -4.19 6.95
CA VAL A 330 7.43 -3.12 7.89
C VAL A 330 6.38 -1.99 7.97
N ILE A 331 5.52 -1.89 6.97
CA ILE A 331 4.44 -0.89 6.85
C ILE A 331 3.22 -1.38 7.67
N PRO A 332 2.73 -0.61 8.64
CA PRO A 332 1.52 -0.94 9.40
C PRO A 332 0.28 -1.12 8.50
N ASP A 333 -0.52 -2.16 8.76
CA ASP A 333 -1.81 -2.35 8.08
C ASP A 333 -2.93 -1.69 8.86
N LEU A 334 -3.38 -0.52 8.41
CA LEU A 334 -4.49 0.22 9.02
C LEU A 334 -5.86 -0.13 8.44
N ARG A 335 -5.90 -0.83 7.31
CA ARG A 335 -7.16 -1.15 6.62
C ARG A 335 -7.13 -2.61 6.16
N PRO A 336 -7.20 -3.57 7.09
CA PRO A 336 -7.10 -4.97 6.75
C PRO A 336 -8.17 -5.37 5.72
N VAL A 337 -7.76 -6.19 4.74
CA VAL A 337 -8.66 -6.65 3.66
C VAL A 337 -9.90 -7.36 4.21
N ALA A 338 -9.77 -8.09 5.31
CA ALA A 338 -10.90 -8.76 5.97
C ALA A 338 -11.97 -7.75 6.44
N ALA A 339 -11.57 -6.60 6.97
CA ALA A 339 -12.47 -5.53 7.36
C ALA A 339 -13.10 -4.83 6.13
N LEU A 340 -12.31 -4.58 5.07
CA LEU A 340 -12.83 -4.06 3.80
C LEU A 340 -13.90 -4.98 3.19
N LYS A 341 -13.63 -6.29 3.12
CA LYS A 341 -14.60 -7.31 2.67
C LYS A 341 -15.87 -7.29 3.53
N THR A 342 -15.72 -7.10 4.83
CA THR A 342 -16.86 -7.02 5.75
C THR A 342 -17.73 -5.80 5.48
N ARG A 343 -17.15 -4.62 5.20
CA ARG A 343 -17.92 -3.43 4.79
C ARG A 343 -18.74 -3.72 3.52
N VAL A 344 -18.14 -4.34 2.51
CA VAL A 344 -18.85 -4.73 1.28
C VAL A 344 -19.97 -5.74 1.57
N ARG A 345 -19.74 -6.74 2.42
CA ARG A 345 -20.76 -7.74 2.83
C ARG A 345 -21.93 -7.10 3.56
N VAL A 346 -21.69 -6.12 4.44
CA VAL A 346 -22.75 -5.36 5.11
C VAL A 346 -23.64 -4.66 4.07
N ARG A 347 -23.05 -4.06 3.03
CA ARG A 347 -23.80 -3.43 1.93
C ARG A 347 -24.57 -4.41 1.06
N GLN A 348 -24.08 -5.64 0.93
CA GLN A 348 -24.82 -6.74 0.29
C GLN A 348 -25.94 -7.31 1.18
N GLY A 349 -26.09 -6.86 2.43
CA GLY A 349 -27.02 -7.43 3.40
C GLY A 349 -26.60 -8.80 3.95
N ARG A 350 -25.34 -9.21 3.75
CA ARG A 350 -24.78 -10.51 4.20
C ARG A 350 -24.36 -10.44 5.67
N LEU A 351 -25.31 -10.11 6.54
CA LEU A 351 -25.09 -9.85 7.96
C LEU A 351 -24.48 -11.04 8.71
N THR A 352 -24.90 -12.27 8.39
CA THR A 352 -24.36 -13.49 9.03
C THR A 352 -22.85 -13.62 8.87
N GLU A 353 -22.33 -13.30 7.68
CA GLU A 353 -20.90 -13.38 7.39
C GLU A 353 -20.14 -12.23 8.06
N ALA A 354 -20.73 -11.04 8.11
CA ALA A 354 -20.16 -9.89 8.81
C ALA A 354 -20.04 -10.13 10.33
N LEU A 355 -21.05 -10.75 10.94
CA LEU A 355 -21.01 -11.18 12.34
C LEU A 355 -20.05 -12.38 12.55
N GLY A 356 -19.86 -13.22 11.54
CA GLY A 356 -18.84 -14.26 11.52
C GLY A 356 -17.45 -13.67 11.66
N TRP A 357 -17.11 -12.69 10.81
CA TRP A 357 -15.83 -11.98 10.86
C TRP A 357 -15.54 -11.36 12.22
N ALA A 358 -16.50 -10.63 12.81
CA ALA A 358 -16.30 -9.99 14.11
C ALA A 358 -15.94 -11.00 15.22
N ARG A 359 -16.56 -12.20 15.19
CA ARG A 359 -16.26 -13.28 16.13
C ARG A 359 -14.90 -13.93 15.86
N GLU A 360 -14.54 -14.12 14.60
CA GLU A 360 -13.25 -14.70 14.19
C GLU A 360 -12.08 -13.80 14.57
N GLN A 361 -12.24 -12.48 14.44
CA GLN A 361 -11.24 -11.49 14.88
C GLN A 361 -11.27 -11.22 16.39
N GLY A 362 -12.26 -11.78 17.11
CA GLY A 362 -12.39 -11.58 18.56
C GLY A 362 -12.72 -10.15 18.98
N LEU A 363 -13.30 -9.35 18.09
CA LEU A 363 -13.58 -7.94 18.34
C LEU A 363 -14.74 -7.75 19.33
N SER A 364 -14.55 -6.84 20.27
CA SER A 364 -15.54 -6.47 21.29
C SER A 364 -15.70 -4.96 21.39
N VAL A 365 -16.88 -4.55 21.85
CA VAL A 365 -17.19 -3.14 22.17
C VAL A 365 -16.54 -2.65 23.46
N ASP A 366 -15.95 -3.57 24.24
CA ASP A 366 -15.25 -3.30 25.50
C ASP A 366 -13.72 -3.40 25.36
N ASP A 367 -13.21 -3.54 24.14
CA ASP A 367 -11.77 -3.63 23.88
C ASP A 367 -11.05 -2.29 24.16
N ASP A 368 -9.79 -2.39 24.57
CA ASP A 368 -8.90 -1.24 24.65
C ASP A 368 -8.60 -0.75 23.22
N LEU A 369 -9.11 0.44 22.88
CA LEU A 369 -8.97 1.00 21.54
C LEU A 369 -7.51 1.34 21.24
N SER A 370 -7.00 0.76 20.15
CA SER A 370 -5.71 1.13 19.57
C SER A 370 -5.91 1.82 18.22
N TYR A 371 -4.94 2.64 17.80
CA TYR A 371 -4.98 3.26 16.48
C TYR A 371 -5.02 2.22 15.35
N LEU A 372 -4.21 1.15 15.44
CA LEU A 372 -4.19 0.09 14.43
C LEU A 372 -5.52 -0.65 14.31
N GLY A 373 -6.21 -0.89 15.43
CA GLY A 373 -7.52 -1.56 15.45
C GLY A 373 -8.70 -0.64 15.14
N GLU A 374 -8.50 0.68 14.99
CA GLU A 374 -9.59 1.65 14.86
C GLU A 374 -10.51 1.33 13.68
N PHE A 375 -9.93 0.99 12.52
CA PHE A 375 -10.70 0.69 11.31
C PHE A 375 -11.61 -0.54 11.47
N GLU A 376 -11.15 -1.55 12.21
CA GLU A 376 -11.92 -2.76 12.51
C GLU A 376 -13.06 -2.46 13.48
N HIS A 377 -12.84 -1.64 14.49
CA HIS A 377 -13.87 -1.24 15.45
C HIS A 377 -14.95 -0.34 14.81
N ILE A 378 -14.55 0.58 13.92
CA ILE A 378 -15.50 1.34 13.09
C ILE A 378 -16.31 0.38 12.20
N THR A 379 -15.67 -0.68 11.68
CA THR A 379 -16.36 -1.70 10.90
C THR A 379 -17.32 -2.53 11.76
N LEU A 380 -16.94 -2.88 12.99
CA LEU A 380 -17.82 -3.53 13.97
C LEU A 380 -19.06 -2.67 14.27
N ALA A 381 -18.89 -1.36 14.44
CA ALA A 381 -20.02 -0.44 14.63
C ALA A 381 -21.00 -0.49 13.43
N ARG A 382 -20.50 -0.54 12.18
CA ARG A 382 -21.36 -0.76 11.00
C ARG A 382 -22.12 -2.08 11.06
N VAL A 383 -21.46 -3.16 11.46
CA VAL A 383 -22.10 -4.48 11.60
C VAL A 383 -23.21 -4.45 12.65
N LEU A 384 -22.99 -3.78 13.79
CA LEU A 384 -23.97 -3.65 14.86
C LEU A 384 -25.18 -2.79 14.46
N ILE A 385 -24.97 -1.69 13.72
CA ILE A 385 -26.06 -0.88 13.15
C ILE A 385 -26.86 -1.71 12.14
N ALA A 386 -26.19 -2.45 11.26
CA ALA A 386 -26.86 -3.32 10.29
C ALA A 386 -27.65 -4.45 10.97
N ARG A 387 -27.14 -4.99 12.09
CA ARG A 387 -27.84 -5.97 12.92
C ARG A 387 -29.13 -5.39 13.48
N TYR A 388 -29.07 -4.23 14.14
CA TYR A 388 -30.25 -3.55 14.66
C TYR A 388 -31.31 -3.30 13.58
N LYS A 389 -30.90 -2.88 12.37
CA LYS A 389 -31.83 -2.71 11.24
C LYS A 389 -32.50 -4.02 10.79
N SER A 390 -31.87 -5.16 11.02
CA SER A 390 -32.38 -6.48 10.62
C SER A 390 -33.26 -7.14 11.69
N ASP A 391 -32.87 -7.09 12.97
CA ASP A 391 -33.53 -7.82 14.05
C ASP A 391 -34.34 -6.93 15.01
N GLY A 392 -34.09 -5.61 14.99
CA GLY A 392 -34.71 -4.64 15.90
C GLY A 392 -34.22 -4.74 17.35
N GLU A 393 -33.16 -5.49 17.62
CA GLU A 393 -32.63 -5.65 18.98
C GLU A 393 -31.94 -4.37 19.45
N GLU A 394 -32.58 -3.67 20.38
CA GLU A 394 -32.05 -2.41 20.96
C GLU A 394 -30.62 -2.57 21.50
N ARG A 395 -30.24 -3.76 21.98
CA ARG A 395 -28.89 -4.00 22.49
C ARG A 395 -27.81 -3.65 21.48
N SER A 396 -27.98 -4.06 20.21
CA SER A 396 -26.98 -3.87 19.16
C SER A 396 -26.73 -2.38 18.88
N ILE A 397 -27.78 -1.55 18.89
CA ILE A 397 -27.64 -0.12 18.62
C ILE A 397 -27.01 0.64 19.80
N HIS A 398 -27.32 0.25 21.04
CA HIS A 398 -26.66 0.80 22.23
C HIS A 398 -25.17 0.44 22.27
N GLU A 399 -24.83 -0.80 21.93
CA GLU A 399 -23.44 -1.28 21.79
C GLU A 399 -22.69 -0.49 20.70
N ALA A 400 -23.32 -0.26 19.54
CA ALA A 400 -22.75 0.55 18.47
C ALA A 400 -22.50 2.01 18.89
N MET A 401 -23.49 2.66 19.51
CA MET A 401 -23.37 4.05 19.96
C MET A 401 -22.28 4.24 21.01
N ARG A 402 -22.21 3.36 22.01
CA ARG A 402 -21.15 3.40 23.03
C ARG A 402 -19.75 3.25 22.40
N LEU A 403 -19.59 2.31 21.47
CA LEU A 403 -18.32 2.11 20.77
C LEU A 403 -17.95 3.36 19.95
N LEU A 404 -18.90 3.93 19.21
CA LEU A 404 -18.68 5.13 18.40
C LEU A 404 -18.36 6.36 19.26
N GLU A 405 -18.95 6.52 20.44
CA GLU A 405 -18.61 7.61 21.38
C GLU A 405 -17.16 7.50 21.89
N HIS A 406 -16.72 6.29 22.23
CA HIS A 406 -15.33 6.05 22.65
C HIS A 406 -14.35 6.29 21.49
N LEU A 407 -14.67 5.78 20.30
CA LEU A 407 -13.87 6.00 19.08
C LEU A 407 -13.79 7.48 18.71
N LEU A 408 -14.91 8.21 18.80
CA LEU A 408 -14.96 9.64 18.47
C LEU A 408 -14.00 10.43 19.37
N LYS A 409 -14.06 10.19 20.68
CA LYS A 409 -13.18 10.85 21.63
C LYS A 409 -11.70 10.55 21.33
N ALA A 410 -11.36 9.28 21.11
CA ALA A 410 -9.99 8.88 20.79
C ALA A 410 -9.50 9.48 19.47
N ALA A 411 -10.35 9.53 18.44
CA ALA A 411 -10.02 10.12 17.15
C ALA A 411 -9.85 11.65 17.22
N GLU A 412 -10.66 12.35 18.01
CA GLU A 412 -10.53 13.79 18.26
C GLU A 412 -9.23 14.11 19.01
N GLU A 413 -8.94 13.38 20.09
CA GLU A 413 -7.70 13.54 20.87
C GLU A 413 -6.45 13.22 20.02
N GLY A 414 -6.56 12.28 19.09
CA GLY A 414 -5.50 11.90 18.16
C GLY A 414 -5.42 12.71 16.87
N GLY A 415 -6.24 13.75 16.68
CA GLY A 415 -6.24 14.58 15.47
C GLY A 415 -6.61 13.83 14.17
N ARG A 416 -7.39 12.75 14.29
CA ARG A 416 -7.77 11.85 13.19
C ARG A 416 -9.09 12.28 12.53
N THR A 417 -9.11 13.48 11.96
CA THR A 417 -10.35 14.10 11.44
C THR A 417 -11.06 13.24 10.40
N GLY A 418 -10.34 12.47 9.58
CA GLY A 418 -10.94 11.53 8.63
C GLY A 418 -11.79 10.47 9.34
N SER A 419 -11.26 9.87 10.41
CA SER A 419 -12.00 8.95 11.27
C SER A 419 -13.16 9.65 11.99
N VAL A 420 -12.96 10.90 12.47
CA VAL A 420 -14.03 11.70 13.11
C VAL A 420 -15.22 11.88 12.18
N ILE A 421 -15.00 12.20 10.90
CA ILE A 421 -16.07 12.34 9.91
C ILE A 421 -16.83 11.01 9.76
N GLU A 422 -16.09 9.89 9.62
CA GLU A 422 -16.67 8.55 9.47
C GLU A 422 -17.52 8.16 10.69
N ILE A 423 -17.00 8.40 11.89
CA ILE A 423 -17.68 8.06 13.15
C ILE A 423 -18.95 8.89 13.32
N LEU A 424 -18.90 10.20 13.04
CA LEU A 424 -20.08 11.08 13.10
C LEU A 424 -21.16 10.66 12.09
N VAL A 425 -20.75 10.24 10.89
CA VAL A 425 -21.64 9.66 9.88
C VAL A 425 -22.35 8.42 10.43
N LEU A 426 -21.63 7.50 11.06
CA LEU A 426 -22.21 6.29 11.64
C LEU A 426 -23.13 6.58 12.83
N GLN A 427 -22.78 7.53 13.69
CA GLN A 427 -23.67 7.95 14.79
C GLN A 427 -24.96 8.59 14.25
N ALA A 428 -24.88 9.40 13.19
CA ALA A 428 -26.06 9.96 12.53
C ALA A 428 -26.95 8.85 11.94
N LEU A 429 -26.36 7.82 11.33
CA LEU A 429 -27.08 6.67 10.80
C LEU A 429 -27.68 5.77 11.88
N ALA A 430 -27.04 5.67 13.04
CA ALA A 430 -27.58 4.96 14.19
C ALA A 430 -28.85 5.65 14.72
N HIS A 431 -28.81 6.98 14.90
CA HIS A 431 -29.98 7.76 15.27
C HIS A 431 -31.08 7.71 14.21
N GLU A 432 -30.74 7.77 12.92
CA GLU A 432 -31.71 7.60 11.83
C GLU A 432 -32.42 6.25 11.91
N ALA A 433 -31.68 5.17 12.19
CA ALA A 433 -32.25 3.84 12.36
C ALA A 433 -33.23 3.76 13.54
N GLN A 434 -33.02 4.56 14.59
CA GLN A 434 -33.91 4.67 15.74
C GLN A 434 -35.12 5.59 15.47
N GLY A 435 -35.16 6.30 14.34
CA GLY A 435 -36.17 7.29 14.00
C GLY A 435 -35.90 8.69 14.56
N ASP A 436 -34.74 8.91 15.17
CA ASP A 436 -34.35 10.14 15.84
C ASP A 436 -33.65 11.12 14.87
N ILE A 437 -34.44 11.73 13.98
CA ILE A 437 -33.91 12.60 12.92
C ILE A 437 -33.23 13.86 13.47
N ALA A 438 -33.72 14.46 14.56
CA ALA A 438 -33.14 15.69 15.08
C ALA A 438 -31.70 15.50 15.63
N PRO A 439 -31.43 14.50 16.51
CA PRO A 439 -30.05 14.15 16.89
C PRO A 439 -29.18 13.76 15.70
N ALA A 440 -29.71 12.98 14.74
CA ALA A 440 -28.97 12.58 13.55
C ALA A 440 -28.45 13.79 12.74
N LEU A 441 -29.27 14.83 12.61
CA LEU A 441 -28.88 16.02 11.85
C LEU A 441 -27.83 16.89 12.53
N VAL A 442 -27.78 16.91 13.88
CA VAL A 442 -26.72 17.63 14.61
C VAL A 442 -25.36 16.99 14.32
N LEU A 443 -25.30 15.65 14.36
CA LEU A 443 -24.09 14.90 14.06
C LEU A 443 -23.70 15.03 12.58
N LEU A 444 -24.68 14.95 11.68
CA LEU A 444 -24.46 15.12 10.25
C LEU A 444 -23.97 16.54 9.91
N GLU A 445 -24.52 17.59 10.51
CA GLU A 445 -24.05 18.97 10.31
C GLU A 445 -22.58 19.12 10.68
N ARG A 446 -22.17 18.51 11.79
CA ARG A 446 -20.77 18.49 12.21
C ARG A 446 -19.88 17.73 11.22
N ALA A 447 -20.31 16.56 10.77
CA ALA A 447 -19.58 15.78 9.75
C ALA A 447 -19.44 16.56 8.44
N LEU A 448 -20.51 17.19 7.96
CA LEU A 448 -20.52 17.99 6.73
C LEU A 448 -19.59 19.21 6.84
N THR A 449 -19.56 19.87 8.00
CA THR A 449 -18.70 21.04 8.26
C THR A 449 -17.21 20.67 8.16
N LEU A 450 -16.82 19.51 8.68
CA LEU A 450 -15.44 19.02 8.59
C LEU A 450 -15.09 18.51 7.19
N ALA A 451 -16.07 17.95 6.49
CA ALA A 451 -15.88 17.29 5.20
C ALA A 451 -15.93 18.23 3.98
N GLU A 452 -16.74 19.29 4.02
CA GLU A 452 -16.98 20.21 2.90
C GLU A 452 -15.68 20.86 2.37
N PRO A 453 -14.77 21.39 3.22
CA PRO A 453 -13.54 22.04 2.74
C PRO A 453 -12.62 21.07 1.99
N GLU A 454 -12.67 19.78 2.34
CA GLU A 454 -11.78 18.74 1.80
C GLU A 454 -12.44 17.96 0.65
N GLY A 455 -13.74 18.18 0.44
CA GLY A 455 -14.47 17.63 -0.69
C GLY A 455 -14.76 16.13 -0.57
N TYR A 456 -14.88 15.59 0.64
CA TYR A 456 -15.28 14.18 0.81
C TYR A 456 -16.64 13.92 0.15
N VAL A 457 -16.80 12.78 -0.51
CA VAL A 457 -18.08 12.37 -1.10
C VAL A 457 -18.40 10.93 -0.74
N ARG A 458 -17.46 10.01 -0.97
CA ARG A 458 -17.69 8.57 -0.81
C ARG A 458 -18.07 8.18 0.60
N ILE A 459 -17.41 8.75 1.61
CA ILE A 459 -17.76 8.54 3.03
C ILE A 459 -19.26 8.74 3.37
N PHE A 460 -19.98 9.58 2.61
CA PHE A 460 -21.44 9.75 2.75
C PHE A 460 -22.21 8.88 1.75
N VAL A 461 -21.84 8.94 0.47
CA VAL A 461 -22.59 8.28 -0.61
C VAL A 461 -22.59 6.76 -0.44
N ASP A 462 -21.52 6.21 0.12
CA ASP A 462 -21.37 4.79 0.35
C ASP A 462 -22.34 4.21 1.40
N GLU A 463 -22.89 5.06 2.27
CA GLU A 463 -23.84 4.62 3.28
C GLU A 463 -25.27 4.45 2.73
N GLY A 464 -25.49 4.73 1.44
CA GLY A 464 -26.70 4.39 0.71
C GLY A 464 -27.93 5.23 1.08
N ASP A 465 -29.12 4.64 0.90
CA ASP A 465 -30.40 5.34 1.04
C ASP A 465 -30.66 5.96 2.43
N PRO A 466 -30.25 5.35 3.56
CA PRO A 466 -30.31 6.00 4.87
C PRO A 466 -29.60 7.37 4.90
N MET A 467 -28.39 7.45 4.34
CA MET A 467 -27.66 8.71 4.25
C MET A 467 -28.31 9.67 3.24
N ARG A 468 -28.76 9.17 2.09
CA ARG A 468 -29.53 9.95 1.10
C ARG A 468 -30.74 10.65 1.76
N ASN A 469 -31.45 9.94 2.64
CA ASN A 469 -32.59 10.49 3.38
C ASN A 469 -32.18 11.57 4.39
N LEU A 470 -31.11 11.36 5.16
CA LEU A 470 -30.61 12.39 6.08
C LEU A 470 -30.15 13.65 5.34
N LEU A 471 -29.44 13.49 4.23
CA LEU A 471 -29.01 14.61 3.39
C LEU A 471 -30.20 15.42 2.86
N ARG A 472 -31.30 14.78 2.44
CA ARG A 472 -32.54 15.50 2.06
C ARG A 472 -33.11 16.33 3.20
N HIS A 473 -33.13 15.79 4.43
CA HIS A 473 -33.58 16.52 5.60
C HIS A 473 -32.64 17.67 5.96
N ALA A 474 -31.32 17.49 5.80
CA ALA A 474 -30.32 18.53 5.99
C ALA A 474 -30.50 19.68 5.00
N THR A 475 -30.64 19.37 3.69
CA THR A 475 -30.91 20.35 2.64
C THR A 475 -32.21 21.12 2.91
N ALA A 476 -33.29 20.43 3.31
CA ALA A 476 -34.56 21.08 3.63
C ALA A 476 -34.47 22.06 4.81
N ARG A 477 -33.51 21.86 5.73
CA ARG A 477 -33.23 22.76 6.86
C ARG A 477 -32.15 23.80 6.56
N GLY A 478 -31.59 23.81 5.34
CA GLY A 478 -30.57 24.76 4.91
C GLY A 478 -29.14 24.41 5.35
N ILE A 479 -28.91 23.24 5.94
CA ILE A 479 -27.59 22.80 6.42
C ILE A 479 -26.69 22.50 5.22
N ALA A 480 -25.54 23.19 5.11
CA ALA A 480 -24.54 23.02 4.05
C ALA A 480 -25.18 22.83 2.65
N SER A 481 -26.11 23.72 2.27
CA SER A 481 -27.07 23.48 1.17
C SER A 481 -26.40 23.14 -0.17
N SER A 482 -25.31 23.84 -0.52
CA SER A 482 -24.54 23.58 -1.75
C SER A 482 -23.88 22.20 -1.73
N TYR A 483 -23.31 21.82 -0.58
CA TYR A 483 -22.59 20.57 -0.44
C TYR A 483 -23.52 19.36 -0.34
N THR A 484 -24.61 19.46 0.44
CA THR A 484 -25.63 18.41 0.51
C THR A 484 -26.28 18.15 -0.85
N GLN A 485 -26.51 19.19 -1.67
CA GLN A 485 -26.98 19.01 -3.05
C GLN A 485 -25.95 18.27 -3.92
N ARG A 486 -24.66 18.58 -3.80
CA ARG A 486 -23.58 17.87 -4.50
C ARG A 486 -23.54 16.39 -4.12
N LEU A 487 -23.60 16.10 -2.82
CA LEU A 487 -23.64 14.73 -2.30
C LEU A 487 -24.87 13.98 -2.80
N LEU A 488 -26.04 14.62 -2.82
CA LEU A 488 -27.28 14.03 -3.35
C LEU A 488 -27.16 13.68 -4.84
N SER A 489 -26.56 14.55 -5.66
CA SER A 489 -26.31 14.27 -7.08
C SER A 489 -25.38 13.07 -7.30
N ALA A 490 -24.36 12.90 -6.44
CA ALA A 490 -23.42 11.78 -6.53
C ALA A 490 -24.06 10.40 -6.27
N PHE A 491 -25.24 10.33 -5.62
CA PHE A 491 -26.01 9.08 -5.55
C PHE A 491 -26.61 8.66 -6.90
N ASP A 492 -26.76 9.59 -7.84
CA ASP A 492 -27.42 9.35 -9.13
C ASP A 492 -26.40 9.12 -10.28
N GLU A 493 -25.11 9.40 -10.05
CA GLU A 493 -24.01 9.21 -11.02
C GLU A 493 -23.68 7.76 -11.40
N PRO A 494 -23.73 6.73 -10.53
CA PRO A 494 -23.40 5.35 -10.92
C PRO A 494 -24.28 4.85 -12.08
N ALA A 495 -25.56 5.24 -12.09
CA ALA A 495 -26.50 4.90 -13.16
C ALA A 495 -26.21 5.65 -14.48
N GLN A 496 -25.65 6.87 -14.39
CA GLN A 496 -25.33 7.70 -15.57
C GLN A 496 -23.97 7.33 -16.17
N SER A 497 -22.96 7.02 -15.35
CA SER A 497 -21.63 6.61 -15.80
C SER A 497 -21.61 5.23 -16.45
N VAL A 498 -22.39 4.26 -15.94
CA VAL A 498 -22.60 2.96 -16.62
C VAL A 498 -23.32 3.18 -17.97
N SER A 499 -24.32 4.06 -18.01
CA SER A 499 -24.99 4.43 -19.26
C SER A 499 -24.07 5.18 -20.24
N ALA A 500 -23.12 5.97 -19.75
CA ALA A 500 -22.15 6.71 -20.56
C ALA A 500 -21.03 5.80 -21.08
N LEU A 501 -20.53 4.88 -20.27
CA LEU A 501 -19.57 3.84 -20.66
C LEU A 501 -20.16 2.89 -21.71
N VAL A 502 -21.43 2.47 -21.53
CA VAL A 502 -22.15 1.69 -22.55
C VAL A 502 -22.35 2.50 -23.84
N LYS A 503 -22.56 3.81 -23.76
CA LYS A 503 -22.64 4.69 -24.95
C LYS A 503 -21.28 4.90 -25.62
N ALA A 504 -20.19 5.00 -24.86
CA ALA A 504 -18.83 5.17 -25.38
C ALA A 504 -18.32 3.87 -26.03
N ALA A 505 -18.55 2.72 -25.39
CA ALA A 505 -18.30 1.40 -25.99
C ALA A 505 -19.16 1.17 -27.25
N ALA A 506 -20.40 1.65 -27.26
CA ALA A 506 -21.25 1.62 -28.46
C ALA A 506 -20.76 2.55 -29.59
N ALA A 507 -19.90 3.54 -29.29
CA ALA A 507 -19.33 4.45 -30.27
C ALA A 507 -18.06 3.90 -30.97
N GLU A 508 -17.40 2.90 -30.40
CA GLU A 508 -16.30 2.16 -31.06
C GLU A 508 -16.80 1.14 -32.10
N LEU A 509 -18.08 0.79 -32.07
CA LEU A 509 -18.71 -0.09 -33.05
C LEU A 509 -19.22 0.73 -34.25
N ALA A 510 -18.87 0.32 -35.47
CA ALA A 510 -19.36 0.96 -36.70
C ALA A 510 -20.91 0.95 -36.80
N GLU A 511 -21.54 -0.03 -36.14
CA GLU A 511 -22.96 -0.03 -35.82
C GLU A 511 -23.19 -0.43 -34.36
N PRO A 512 -23.91 0.36 -33.55
CA PRO A 512 -24.19 0.03 -32.17
C PRO A 512 -25.06 -1.23 -32.04
N LEU A 513 -24.77 -2.04 -31.02
CA LEU A 513 -25.62 -3.15 -30.62
C LEU A 513 -26.94 -2.62 -30.06
N THR A 514 -28.04 -3.26 -30.46
CA THR A 514 -29.36 -2.96 -29.87
C THR A 514 -29.43 -3.53 -28.45
N GLY A 515 -30.30 -2.97 -27.59
CA GLY A 515 -30.48 -3.47 -26.23
C GLY A 515 -30.81 -4.97 -26.18
N ARG A 516 -31.53 -5.49 -27.18
CA ARG A 516 -31.86 -6.92 -27.30
C ARG A 516 -30.66 -7.79 -27.69
N GLU A 517 -29.71 -7.25 -28.46
CA GLU A 517 -28.47 -7.95 -28.82
C GLU A 517 -27.51 -8.01 -27.62
N VAL A 518 -27.43 -6.94 -26.81
CA VAL A 518 -26.65 -6.93 -25.55
C VAL A 518 -27.23 -7.92 -24.53
N GLU A 519 -28.54 -7.93 -24.34
CA GLU A 519 -29.23 -8.87 -23.45
C GLU A 519 -28.95 -10.33 -23.83
N ILE A 520 -28.95 -10.64 -25.13
CA ILE A 520 -28.62 -11.98 -25.64
C ILE A 520 -27.14 -12.30 -25.41
N LEU A 521 -26.21 -11.35 -25.60
CA LEU A 521 -24.79 -11.55 -25.32
C LEU A 521 -24.52 -11.85 -23.83
N ARG A 522 -25.23 -11.20 -22.90
CA ARG A 522 -25.13 -11.49 -21.46
C ARG A 522 -25.56 -12.92 -21.11
N LEU A 523 -26.68 -13.38 -21.68
CA LEU A 523 -27.13 -14.76 -21.48
C LEU A 523 -26.17 -15.77 -22.14
N ILE A 524 -25.53 -15.39 -23.24
CA ILE A 524 -24.47 -16.17 -23.87
C ILE A 524 -23.24 -16.29 -22.96
N ALA A 525 -22.82 -15.20 -22.34
CA ALA A 525 -21.71 -15.15 -21.37
C ALA A 525 -22.01 -15.96 -20.11
N ALA A 526 -23.26 -15.98 -19.66
CA ALA A 526 -23.76 -16.85 -18.59
C ALA A 526 -23.85 -18.35 -18.97
N GLY A 527 -23.40 -18.74 -20.18
CA GLY A 527 -23.31 -20.13 -20.61
C GLY A 527 -24.59 -20.71 -21.26
N MET A 528 -25.63 -19.90 -21.48
CA MET A 528 -26.92 -20.41 -21.96
C MET A 528 -26.96 -20.69 -23.46
N ARG A 529 -27.51 -21.83 -23.86
CA ARG A 529 -27.70 -22.21 -25.27
C ARG A 529 -28.83 -21.40 -25.89
N ASN A 530 -28.83 -21.23 -27.22
CA ASN A 530 -29.81 -20.39 -27.92
C ASN A 530 -31.28 -20.82 -27.70
N GLN A 531 -31.53 -22.10 -27.40
CA GLN A 531 -32.88 -22.58 -27.05
C GLN A 531 -33.30 -22.11 -25.65
N GLU A 532 -32.40 -22.17 -24.68
CA GLU A 532 -32.66 -21.70 -23.31
C GLU A 532 -32.86 -20.18 -23.28
N ILE A 533 -32.10 -19.45 -24.11
CA ILE A 533 -32.28 -18.01 -24.32
C ILE A 533 -33.66 -17.72 -24.94
N ALA A 534 -34.09 -18.53 -25.91
CA ALA A 534 -35.41 -18.37 -26.56
C ALA A 534 -36.54 -18.55 -25.54
N ASP A 535 -36.42 -19.57 -24.70
CA ASP A 535 -37.40 -19.90 -23.66
C ASP A 535 -37.44 -18.82 -22.56
N GLN A 536 -36.28 -18.34 -22.10
CA GLN A 536 -36.19 -17.29 -21.06
C GLN A 536 -36.70 -15.93 -21.55
N LEU A 537 -36.42 -15.59 -22.81
CA LEU A 537 -36.79 -14.31 -23.40
C LEU A 537 -38.18 -14.33 -24.06
N PHE A 538 -38.90 -15.45 -23.97
CA PHE A 538 -40.22 -15.69 -24.58
C PHE A 538 -40.28 -15.33 -26.07
N ILE A 539 -39.24 -15.71 -26.84
CA ILE A 539 -39.15 -15.47 -28.29
C ILE A 539 -38.77 -16.75 -29.04
N SER A 540 -39.01 -16.80 -30.35
CA SER A 540 -38.69 -17.99 -31.15
C SER A 540 -37.17 -18.22 -31.30
N LEU A 541 -36.73 -19.48 -31.36
CA LEU A 541 -35.32 -19.84 -31.62
C LEU A 541 -34.75 -19.18 -32.89
N PRO A 542 -35.48 -19.09 -34.03
CA PRO A 542 -35.03 -18.32 -35.19
C PRO A 542 -34.76 -16.84 -34.88
N THR A 543 -35.58 -16.22 -34.02
CA THR A 543 -35.40 -14.82 -33.59
C THR A 543 -34.11 -14.66 -32.80
N VAL A 544 -33.83 -15.57 -31.85
CA VAL A 544 -32.56 -15.58 -31.10
C VAL A 544 -31.37 -15.73 -32.05
N LYS A 545 -31.41 -16.72 -32.96
CA LYS A 545 -30.32 -16.93 -33.94
C LYS A 545 -30.05 -15.69 -34.79
N ARG A 546 -31.09 -14.95 -35.19
CA ARG A 546 -30.95 -13.70 -35.93
C ARG A 546 -30.26 -12.62 -35.11
N HIS A 547 -30.66 -12.42 -33.85
CA HIS A 547 -29.99 -11.45 -32.98
C HIS A 547 -28.54 -11.83 -32.68
N VAL A 548 -28.24 -13.13 -32.50
CA VAL A 548 -26.86 -13.60 -32.33
C VAL A 548 -26.02 -13.31 -33.57
N ALA A 549 -26.53 -13.61 -34.76
CA ALA A 549 -25.83 -13.34 -36.01
C ALA A 549 -25.57 -11.84 -36.22
N ASN A 550 -26.57 -10.99 -35.93
CA ASN A 550 -26.41 -9.54 -35.99
C ASN A 550 -25.39 -9.04 -34.96
N ALA A 551 -25.45 -9.55 -33.73
CA ALA A 551 -24.51 -9.18 -32.68
C ALA A 551 -23.07 -9.54 -33.06
N TYR A 552 -22.86 -10.74 -33.60
CA TYR A 552 -21.54 -11.21 -34.05
C TYR A 552 -21.03 -10.38 -35.23
N GLY A 553 -21.90 -10.08 -36.20
CA GLY A 553 -21.57 -9.23 -37.34
C GLY A 553 -21.15 -7.82 -36.91
N LYS A 554 -21.83 -7.23 -35.93
CA LYS A 554 -21.49 -5.91 -35.37
C LYS A 554 -20.20 -5.92 -34.56
N LEU A 555 -19.94 -7.02 -33.84
CA LEU A 555 -18.70 -7.22 -33.07
C LEU A 555 -17.50 -7.64 -33.93
N GLY A 556 -17.70 -7.99 -35.20
CA GLY A 556 -16.64 -8.45 -36.10
C GLY A 556 -16.12 -9.86 -35.79
N VAL A 557 -16.89 -10.68 -35.09
CA VAL A 557 -16.50 -12.01 -34.60
C VAL A 557 -17.32 -13.11 -35.27
N SER A 558 -16.80 -14.34 -35.26
CA SER A 558 -17.49 -15.49 -35.87
C SER A 558 -17.88 -16.56 -34.87
N HIS A 559 -17.22 -16.61 -33.70
CA HIS A 559 -17.44 -17.66 -32.71
C HIS A 559 -17.94 -17.15 -31.37
N ARG A 560 -18.65 -18.02 -30.66
CA ARG A 560 -19.31 -17.70 -29.39
C ARG A 560 -18.35 -17.24 -28.30
N THR A 561 -17.21 -17.90 -28.18
CA THR A 561 -16.19 -17.54 -27.18
C THR A 561 -15.53 -16.20 -27.54
N GLU A 562 -15.30 -15.94 -28.83
CA GLU A 562 -14.78 -14.66 -29.32
C GLU A 562 -15.77 -13.53 -29.07
N ALA A 563 -17.07 -13.76 -29.25
CA ALA A 563 -18.10 -12.77 -28.97
C ALA A 563 -18.15 -12.38 -27.50
N VAL A 564 -17.97 -13.33 -26.57
CA VAL A 564 -17.90 -13.05 -25.13
C VAL A 564 -16.60 -12.31 -24.80
N ALA A 565 -15.45 -12.77 -25.32
CA ALA A 565 -14.16 -12.11 -25.12
C ALA A 565 -14.18 -10.67 -25.62
N ARG A 566 -14.66 -10.44 -26.85
CA ARG A 566 -14.75 -9.12 -27.46
C ARG A 566 -15.76 -8.21 -26.76
N ALA A 567 -16.86 -8.76 -26.25
CA ALA A 567 -17.82 -7.98 -25.48
C ALA A 567 -17.30 -7.63 -24.08
N ASN A 568 -16.45 -8.47 -23.46
CA ASN A 568 -15.71 -8.14 -22.22
C ASN A 568 -14.66 -7.05 -22.47
N GLU A 569 -13.87 -7.16 -23.56
CA GLU A 569 -12.89 -6.13 -23.95
C GLU A 569 -13.55 -4.76 -24.15
N LEU A 570 -14.76 -4.75 -24.70
CA LEU A 570 -15.55 -3.53 -24.93
C LEU A 570 -16.41 -3.13 -23.71
N ASN A 571 -16.25 -3.77 -22.55
CA ASN A 571 -17.02 -3.52 -21.32
C ASN A 571 -18.55 -3.53 -21.50
N LEU A 572 -19.06 -4.40 -22.39
CA LEU A 572 -20.50 -4.56 -22.67
C LEU A 572 -21.17 -5.62 -21.76
N LEU A 573 -20.38 -6.44 -21.08
CA LEU A 573 -20.78 -7.57 -20.25
C LEU A 573 -20.47 -7.36 -18.77
#